data_AF-A0A0C2NDH6-F1
#
_entry.id   AF-A0A0C2NDH6-F1
#
_cell.length_a   1.000
_cell.length_b   1.000
_cell.length_c   1.000
_cell.angle_alpha   90.00
_cell.angle_beta   90.00
_cell.angle_gamma   90.00
#
_symmetry.space_group_name_H-M   'P 1'
#
loop_
_entity.id
_entity.type
_entity.pdbx_description
1 polymer ?
#
loop_
_entity_poly.entity_id
_entity_poly.type
_entity_poly.pdbx_seq_one_letter_code
_entity_poly.pdbx_strand_id
1 'polypeptide(L)'
;MRWVVLLFTLSGIIGTANWGYHYVDNAVLITDLWKADSTPNEWGLVDFKVQPPTIYEYTGTKGFWNIFKGLWPIWTLFTVSFIFLIPLSMYIYNGRNNAQILKAIAEQNSADERAKKAESDAKNAEIRMRSWAEEKVRTAYQEQLSHVKKELENEWDEYHRIKNNIVERESAIQRREQTALEKEEWAKQTVIEIQEKYRQEKMQFDQTLQENRTAKKNAQSGQLRLKKEKQLITNFLNNEGWTIENTPLTYEKLRALAKGKQR
;
A
#
# COMPACT_ATOMS: atom_id res chain seq x y z
N MET A 1 -3.95 2.80 -81.51
CA MET A 1 -2.50 2.72 -81.73
C MET A 1 -2.00 1.34 -82.20
N ARG A 2 -2.39 0.21 -81.58
CA ARG A 2 -1.90 -1.14 -81.98
C ARG A 2 -2.10 -1.48 -83.47
N TRP A 3 -3.23 -1.10 -84.07
CA TRP A 3 -3.52 -1.33 -85.50
C TRP A 3 -2.73 -0.44 -86.46
N VAL A 4 -2.38 0.78 -86.04
CA VAL A 4 -1.63 1.73 -86.88
C VAL A 4 -0.17 1.28 -87.01
N VAL A 5 0.43 0.80 -85.92
CA VAL A 5 1.79 0.22 -85.95
C VAL A 5 1.82 -1.02 -86.86
N LEU A 6 0.81 -1.88 -86.77
CA LEU A 6 0.70 -3.10 -87.57
C LEU A 6 0.56 -2.79 -89.07
N LEU A 7 -0.28 -1.81 -89.42
CA LEU A 7 -0.40 -1.30 -90.79
C LEU A 7 0.92 -0.69 -91.28
N PHE A 8 1.62 0.09 -90.46
CA PHE A 8 2.90 0.70 -90.84
C PHE A 8 3.98 -0.36 -91.09
N THR A 9 4.05 -1.40 -90.25
CA THR A 9 4.95 -2.54 -90.49
C THR A 9 4.60 -3.33 -91.75
N LEU A 10 3.32 -3.56 -92.03
CA LEU A 10 2.88 -4.24 -93.26
C LEU A 10 3.21 -3.41 -94.51
N SER A 11 2.95 -2.11 -94.49
CA SER A 11 3.30 -1.18 -95.56
C SER A 11 4.81 -1.12 -95.78
N GLY A 12 5.61 -1.13 -94.71
CA GLY A 12 7.06 -1.18 -94.78
C GLY A 12 7.56 -2.47 -95.45
N ILE A 13 7.02 -3.63 -95.07
CA ILE A 13 7.39 -4.92 -95.67
C ILE A 13 7.03 -4.96 -97.15
N ILE A 14 5.82 -4.54 -97.53
CA ILE A 14 5.38 -4.50 -98.93
C ILE A 14 6.24 -3.53 -99.75
N GLY A 15 6.56 -2.37 -99.18
CA GLY A 15 7.44 -1.38 -99.82
C GLY A 15 8.85 -1.92 -100.07
N THR A 16 9.46 -2.56 -99.07
CA THR A 16 10.80 -3.17 -99.21
C THR A 16 10.81 -4.37 -100.16
N ALA A 17 9.73 -5.17 -100.20
CA ALA A 17 9.60 -6.28 -101.13
C ALA A 17 9.51 -5.79 -102.58
N ASN A 18 8.76 -4.71 -102.82
CA ASN A 18 8.65 -4.09 -104.15
C ASN A 18 9.98 -3.45 -104.59
N TRP A 19 10.72 -2.84 -103.67
CA TRP A 19 12.03 -2.25 -103.96
C TRP A 19 13.11 -3.32 -104.24
N GLY A 20 13.11 -4.41 -103.47
CA GLY A 20 13.99 -5.56 -103.70
C GLY A 20 13.69 -6.29 -105.00
N TYR A 21 12.40 -6.39 -105.39
CA TYR A 21 11.99 -7.01 -106.65
C TYR A 21 12.66 -6.35 -107.86
N HIS A 22 12.69 -5.02 -107.92
CA HIS A 22 13.23 -4.30 -109.08
C HIS A 22 14.77 -4.21 -109.14
N TYR A 23 15.47 -4.31 -108.00
CA TYR A 23 16.93 -4.18 -107.97
C TYR A 23 17.69 -5.53 -108.02
N VAL A 24 17.02 -6.65 -107.71
CA VAL A 24 17.66 -7.96 -107.50
C VAL A 24 17.39 -8.93 -108.67
N ASP A 25 16.73 -8.48 -109.75
CA ASP A 25 16.48 -9.32 -110.93
C ASP A 25 17.75 -9.82 -111.63
N ASN A 26 18.85 -9.07 -111.52
CA ASN A 26 20.17 -9.47 -112.03
C ASN A 26 21.04 -10.19 -110.99
N ALA A 27 20.54 -10.42 -109.77
CA ALA A 27 21.27 -11.16 -108.76
C ALA A 27 21.12 -12.66 -108.97
N VAL A 28 22.24 -13.36 -108.81
CA VAL A 28 22.31 -14.82 -108.84
C VAL A 28 22.77 -15.27 -107.46
N LEU A 29 21.92 -16.00 -106.76
CA LEU A 29 22.35 -16.71 -105.55
C LEU A 29 22.99 -18.02 -105.99
N ILE A 30 24.32 -18.07 -105.97
CA ILE A 30 25.08 -19.29 -106.22
C ILE A 30 24.94 -20.19 -104.98
N THR A 31 24.42 -21.40 -105.18
CA THR A 31 24.28 -22.39 -104.11
C THR A 31 25.44 -23.38 -104.13
N ASP A 32 25.84 -23.87 -105.31
CA ASP A 32 26.99 -24.77 -105.50
C ASP A 32 27.78 -24.45 -106.78
N LEU A 33 29.07 -24.83 -106.84
CA LEU A 33 30.02 -24.54 -107.93
C LEU A 33 30.93 -25.76 -108.21
N TRP A 34 31.17 -26.09 -109.48
CA TRP A 34 32.12 -27.13 -109.91
C TRP A 34 32.82 -26.78 -111.23
N LYS A 35 33.91 -27.49 -111.59
CA LYS A 35 34.67 -27.24 -112.83
C LYS A 35 33.94 -27.83 -114.04
N ALA A 36 33.79 -27.06 -115.11
CA ALA A 36 33.09 -27.47 -116.31
C ALA A 36 33.97 -28.30 -117.24
N ASP A 37 33.45 -29.44 -117.72
CA ASP A 37 34.14 -30.34 -118.66
C ASP A 37 33.94 -29.95 -120.14
N SER A 38 33.01 -29.03 -120.42
CA SER A 38 32.74 -28.46 -121.76
C SER A 38 32.28 -26.99 -121.63
N THR A 39 32.21 -26.26 -122.74
CA THR A 39 31.69 -24.88 -122.73
C THR A 39 30.24 -24.88 -122.24
N PRO A 40 29.92 -24.24 -121.12
CA PRO A 40 28.57 -24.27 -120.56
C PRO A 40 27.58 -23.61 -121.52
N ASN A 41 26.36 -24.13 -121.57
CA ASN A 41 25.26 -23.56 -122.34
C ASN A 41 24.71 -22.25 -121.74
N GLU A 42 25.08 -21.92 -120.50
CA GLU A 42 24.72 -20.69 -119.80
C GLU A 42 25.95 -19.92 -119.27
N TRP A 43 25.71 -18.82 -118.56
CA TRP A 43 26.73 -18.01 -117.90
C TRP A 43 27.58 -18.87 -116.95
N GLY A 44 28.84 -19.14 -117.31
CA GLY A 44 29.83 -19.81 -116.46
C GLY A 44 30.77 -18.82 -115.77
N LEU A 45 31.33 -19.21 -114.63
CA LEU A 45 32.36 -18.44 -113.94
C LEU A 45 33.71 -18.83 -114.53
N VAL A 46 34.50 -17.87 -114.99
CA VAL A 46 35.78 -18.14 -115.63
C VAL A 46 36.91 -17.70 -114.72
N ASP A 47 37.82 -18.63 -114.42
CA ASP A 47 39.09 -18.30 -113.78
C ASP A 47 40.18 -18.12 -114.85
N PHE A 48 40.61 -16.87 -115.03
CA PHE A 48 41.64 -16.48 -116.00
C PHE A 48 43.07 -16.66 -115.48
N LYS A 49 43.26 -17.22 -114.27
CA LYS A 49 44.61 -17.38 -113.68
C LYS A 49 45.49 -18.42 -114.36
N VAL A 50 44.94 -19.30 -115.20
CA VAL A 50 45.67 -20.40 -115.87
C VAL A 50 45.36 -20.37 -117.38
N GLN A 51 46.34 -20.69 -118.25
CA GLN A 51 46.13 -20.86 -119.70
C GLN A 51 46.19 -22.34 -120.09
N PRO A 52 45.14 -22.90 -120.73
CA PRO A 52 43.84 -22.27 -121.05
C PRO A 52 42.97 -21.99 -119.79
N PRO A 53 42.09 -20.97 -119.83
CA PRO A 53 41.24 -20.59 -118.70
C PRO A 53 40.36 -21.75 -118.23
N THR A 54 40.23 -21.89 -116.91
CA THR A 54 39.34 -22.91 -116.32
C THR A 54 37.95 -22.34 -116.17
N ILE A 55 36.96 -23.00 -116.77
CA ILE A 55 35.55 -22.62 -116.65
C ILE A 55 34.93 -23.43 -115.52
N TYR A 56 34.12 -22.76 -114.69
CA TYR A 56 33.32 -23.35 -113.64
C TYR A 56 31.82 -23.18 -113.96
N GLU A 57 31.07 -24.25 -113.82
CA GLU A 57 29.62 -24.27 -113.81
C GLU A 57 29.12 -24.10 -112.38
N TYR A 58 28.00 -23.40 -112.21
CA TYR A 58 27.35 -23.24 -110.92
C TYR A 58 25.88 -23.58 -111.01
N THR A 59 25.32 -24.12 -109.92
CA THR A 59 23.88 -24.07 -109.68
C THR A 59 23.55 -22.82 -108.91
N GLY A 60 22.57 -22.08 -109.40
CA GLY A 60 22.12 -20.88 -108.74
C GLY A 60 20.67 -20.59 -109.05
N THR A 61 20.02 -19.89 -108.13
CA THR A 61 18.69 -19.34 -108.35
C THR A 61 18.82 -17.90 -108.81
N LYS A 62 18.24 -17.61 -109.98
CA LYS A 62 18.20 -16.26 -110.57
C LYS A 62 16.83 -15.63 -110.28
N GLY A 63 16.85 -14.34 -109.99
CA GLY A 63 15.65 -13.54 -109.75
C GLY A 63 15.19 -13.53 -108.28
N PHE A 64 14.68 -12.37 -107.85
CA PHE A 64 14.32 -12.07 -106.46
C PHE A 64 13.41 -13.11 -105.82
N TRP A 65 12.38 -13.56 -106.54
CA TRP A 65 11.37 -14.48 -106.00
C TRP A 65 11.92 -15.87 -105.65
N ASN A 66 12.86 -16.38 -106.45
CA ASN A 66 13.46 -17.69 -106.21
C ASN A 66 14.45 -17.63 -105.03
N ILE A 67 15.23 -16.55 -104.95
CA ILE A 67 16.12 -16.27 -103.83
C ILE A 67 15.31 -16.11 -102.53
N PHE A 68 14.20 -15.37 -102.58
CA PHE A 68 13.31 -15.19 -101.44
C PHE A 68 12.70 -16.51 -100.96
N LYS A 69 12.23 -17.37 -101.87
CA LYS A 69 11.76 -18.73 -101.52
C LYS A 69 12.85 -19.56 -100.85
N GLY A 70 14.10 -19.46 -101.33
CA GLY A 70 15.25 -20.15 -100.74
C GLY A 70 15.56 -19.68 -99.31
N LEU A 71 15.39 -18.38 -99.03
CA LEU A 71 15.64 -17.78 -97.72
C LEU A 71 14.43 -17.81 -96.76
N TRP A 72 13.23 -18.12 -97.27
CA TRP A 72 11.98 -18.15 -96.51
C TRP A 72 12.04 -18.99 -95.20
N PRO A 73 12.65 -20.20 -95.17
CA PRO A 73 12.74 -21.01 -93.94
C PRO A 73 13.55 -20.34 -92.82
N ILE A 74 14.55 -19.53 -93.16
CA ILE A 74 15.37 -18.80 -92.20
C ILE A 74 14.56 -17.66 -91.60
N TRP A 75 13.80 -16.95 -92.45
CA TRP A 75 12.93 -15.85 -92.05
C TRP A 75 11.77 -16.30 -91.16
N THR A 76 11.15 -17.45 -91.46
CA THR A 76 10.08 -18.01 -90.64
C THR A 76 10.58 -18.41 -89.27
N LEU A 77 11.76 -19.06 -89.18
CA LEU A 77 12.39 -19.39 -87.89
C LEU A 77 12.63 -18.14 -87.04
N PHE A 78 13.19 -17.08 -87.63
CA PHE A 78 13.42 -15.82 -86.93
C PHE A 78 12.12 -15.21 -86.42
N THR A 79 11.06 -15.18 -87.24
CA THR A 79 9.76 -14.61 -86.88
C THR A 79 9.06 -15.41 -85.77
N VAL A 80 9.12 -16.75 -85.85
CA VAL A 80 8.55 -17.64 -84.84
C VAL A 80 9.26 -17.44 -83.49
N SER A 81 10.58 -17.27 -83.47
CA SER A 81 11.31 -16.96 -82.23
C SER A 81 10.78 -15.70 -81.53
N PHE A 82 10.51 -14.62 -82.27
CA PHE A 82 9.94 -13.40 -81.68
C PHE A 82 8.52 -13.58 -81.17
N ILE A 83 7.68 -14.34 -81.87
CA ILE A 83 6.29 -14.60 -81.46
C ILE A 83 6.23 -15.36 -80.14
N PHE A 84 7.18 -16.26 -79.87
CA PHE A 84 7.23 -16.98 -78.58
C PHE A 84 7.92 -16.20 -77.47
N LEU A 85 8.99 -15.44 -77.78
CA LEU A 85 9.78 -14.73 -76.76
C LEU A 85 9.03 -13.56 -76.11
N ILE A 86 8.25 -12.80 -76.89
CA ILE A 86 7.51 -11.63 -76.38
C ILE A 86 6.48 -12.03 -75.30
N PRO A 87 5.53 -12.96 -75.53
CA PRO A 87 4.56 -13.35 -74.51
C PRO A 87 5.20 -14.02 -73.30
N LEU A 88 6.29 -14.79 -73.49
CA LEU A 88 7.03 -15.38 -72.39
C LEU A 88 7.66 -14.32 -71.48
N SER A 89 8.25 -13.26 -72.07
CA SER A 89 8.83 -12.15 -71.31
C SER A 89 7.78 -11.38 -70.51
N MET A 90 6.61 -11.11 -71.09
CA MET A 90 5.49 -10.47 -70.39
C MET A 90 4.94 -11.34 -69.26
N TYR A 91 4.84 -12.65 -69.48
CA TYR A 91 4.38 -13.61 -68.47
C TYR A 91 5.32 -13.63 -67.25
N ILE A 92 6.65 -13.68 -67.49
CA ILE A 92 7.65 -13.65 -66.42
C ILE A 92 7.63 -12.32 -65.66
N TYR A 93 7.51 -11.20 -66.37
CA TYR A 93 7.48 -9.86 -65.76
C TYR A 93 6.22 -9.64 -64.90
N ASN A 94 5.05 -10.00 -65.41
CA ASN A 94 3.79 -9.88 -64.67
C ASN A 94 3.73 -10.86 -63.49
N GLY A 95 4.28 -12.06 -63.64
CA GLY A 95 4.38 -13.02 -62.53
C GLY A 95 5.26 -12.52 -61.38
N ARG A 96 6.40 -11.90 -61.69
CA ARG A 96 7.30 -11.31 -60.67
C ARG A 96 6.67 -10.11 -59.97
N ASN A 97 6.03 -9.20 -60.70
CA ASN A 97 5.36 -8.04 -60.10
C ASN A 97 4.20 -8.48 -59.21
N ASN A 98 3.40 -9.46 -59.62
CA ASN A 98 2.32 -9.99 -58.78
C ASN A 98 2.86 -10.64 -57.50
N ALA A 99 3.96 -11.38 -57.57
CA ALA A 99 4.59 -11.97 -56.39
C ALA A 99 5.12 -10.90 -55.41
N GLN A 100 5.71 -9.81 -55.93
CA GLN A 100 6.16 -8.69 -55.11
C GLN A 100 5.00 -7.95 -54.45
N ILE A 101 3.90 -7.71 -55.18
CA ILE A 101 2.69 -7.08 -54.66
C ILE A 101 2.07 -7.94 -53.55
N LEU A 102 1.94 -9.26 -53.77
CA LEU A 102 1.41 -10.18 -52.75
C LEU A 102 2.29 -10.23 -51.50
N LYS A 103 3.61 -10.21 -51.66
CA LYS A 103 4.55 -10.16 -50.53
C LYS A 103 4.42 -8.84 -49.76
N ALA A 104 4.32 -7.71 -50.45
CA ALA A 104 4.14 -6.41 -49.82
C ALA A 104 2.80 -6.32 -49.05
N ILE A 105 1.71 -6.87 -49.61
CA ILE A 105 0.40 -6.94 -48.92
C ILE A 105 0.49 -7.83 -47.68
N ALA A 106 1.17 -8.98 -47.78
CA ALA A 106 1.35 -9.87 -46.63
C ALA A 106 2.19 -9.22 -45.52
N GLU A 107 3.26 -8.51 -45.88
CA GLU A 107 4.08 -7.75 -44.93
C GLU A 107 3.27 -6.62 -44.28
N GLN A 108 2.47 -5.87 -45.06
CA GLN A 108 1.58 -4.83 -44.55
C GLN A 108 0.55 -5.40 -43.56
N ASN A 109 -0.15 -6.48 -43.92
CA ASN A 109 -1.10 -7.12 -43.02
C ASN A 109 -0.44 -7.60 -41.73
N SER A 110 0.77 -8.17 -41.82
CA SER A 110 1.52 -8.60 -40.63
C SER A 110 1.96 -7.43 -39.75
N ALA A 111 2.28 -6.28 -40.36
CA ALA A 111 2.61 -5.05 -39.64
C ALA A 111 1.37 -4.48 -38.94
N ASP A 112 0.22 -4.47 -39.61
CA ASP A 112 -1.06 -4.02 -39.05
C ASP A 112 -1.51 -4.92 -37.89
N GLU A 113 -1.33 -6.24 -38.00
CA GLU A 113 -1.61 -7.17 -36.89
C GLU A 113 -0.69 -6.93 -35.69
N ARG A 114 0.61 -6.69 -35.94
CA ARG A 114 1.55 -6.35 -34.86
C ARG A 114 1.20 -5.02 -34.21
N ALA A 115 0.79 -4.01 -34.98
CA ALA A 115 0.37 -2.72 -34.48
C ALA A 115 -0.89 -2.85 -33.61
N LYS A 116 -1.92 -3.55 -34.09
CA LYS A 116 -3.15 -3.83 -33.32
C LYS A 116 -2.87 -4.61 -32.04
N LYS A 117 -1.97 -5.59 -32.08
CA LYS A 117 -1.56 -6.34 -30.90
C LYS A 117 -0.83 -5.47 -29.90
N ALA A 118 0.11 -4.64 -30.35
CA ALA A 118 0.82 -3.69 -29.49
C ALA A 118 -0.13 -2.67 -28.83
N GLU A 119 -1.12 -2.16 -29.57
CA GLU A 119 -2.16 -1.27 -29.04
C GLU A 119 -3.02 -1.97 -27.98
N SER A 120 -3.45 -3.21 -28.25
CA SER A 120 -4.21 -4.02 -27.30
C SER A 120 -3.40 -4.33 -26.03
N ASP A 121 -2.13 -4.69 -26.17
CA ASP A 121 -1.23 -4.99 -25.07
C ASP A 121 -0.96 -3.72 -24.23
N ALA A 122 -0.77 -2.56 -24.86
CA ALA A 122 -0.62 -1.28 -24.18
C ALA A 122 -1.87 -0.91 -23.37
N LYS A 123 -3.07 -1.07 -23.95
CA LYS A 123 -4.34 -0.83 -23.26
C LYS A 123 -4.53 -1.79 -22.07
N ASN A 124 -4.20 -3.06 -22.26
CA ASN A 124 -4.27 -4.06 -21.19
C ASN A 124 -3.27 -3.74 -20.06
N ALA A 125 -2.07 -3.30 -20.40
CA ALA A 125 -1.06 -2.88 -19.42
C ALA A 125 -1.55 -1.65 -18.62
N GLU A 126 -2.16 -0.66 -19.29
CA GLU A 126 -2.73 0.52 -18.63
C GLU A 126 -3.83 0.13 -17.64
N ILE A 127 -4.76 -0.76 -18.04
CA ILE A 127 -5.83 -1.25 -17.17
C ILE A 127 -5.25 -1.97 -15.95
N ARG A 128 -4.26 -2.85 -16.14
CA ARG A 128 -3.60 -3.57 -15.04
C ARG A 128 -2.85 -2.63 -14.10
N MET A 129 -2.19 -1.61 -14.64
CA MET A 129 -1.49 -0.61 -13.84
C MET A 129 -2.48 0.21 -13.00
N ARG A 130 -3.61 0.62 -13.58
CA ARG A 130 -4.68 1.32 -12.84
C ARG A 130 -5.26 0.45 -11.73
N SER A 131 -5.62 -0.80 -12.03
CA SER A 131 -6.18 -1.71 -11.02
C SER A 131 -5.19 -1.99 -9.89
N TRP A 132 -3.90 -2.16 -10.22
CA TRP A 132 -2.85 -2.35 -9.22
C TRP A 132 -2.66 -1.10 -8.33
N ALA A 133 -2.70 0.09 -8.92
CA ALA A 133 -2.61 1.34 -8.18
C ALA A 133 -3.82 1.53 -7.25
N GLU A 134 -5.05 1.28 -7.75
CA GLU A 134 -6.27 1.33 -6.95
C GLU A 134 -6.25 0.33 -5.79
N GLU A 135 -5.79 -0.90 -6.04
CA GLU A 135 -5.62 -1.92 -5.02
C GLU A 135 -4.61 -1.49 -3.95
N LYS A 136 -3.45 -0.95 -4.36
CA LYS A 136 -2.44 -0.42 -3.43
C LYS A 136 -3.00 0.69 -2.55
N VAL A 137 -3.74 1.64 -3.14
CA VAL A 137 -4.36 2.74 -2.39
C VAL A 137 -5.42 2.20 -1.43
N ARG A 138 -6.26 1.27 -1.86
CA ARG A 138 -7.29 0.65 -1.02
C ARG A 138 -6.67 -0.11 0.15
N THR A 139 -5.63 -0.90 -0.10
CA THR A 139 -4.92 -1.64 0.96
C THR A 139 -4.29 -0.69 1.96
N ALA A 140 -3.58 0.35 1.50
CA ALA A 140 -2.98 1.35 2.39
C ALA A 140 -4.04 2.08 3.23
N TYR A 141 -5.18 2.44 2.61
CA TYR A 141 -6.30 3.06 3.32
C TYR A 141 -6.91 2.13 4.37
N GLN A 142 -7.11 0.85 4.04
CA GLN A 142 -7.64 -0.15 4.98
C GLN A 142 -6.67 -0.39 6.14
N GLU A 143 -5.38 -0.46 5.87
CA GLU A 143 -4.34 -0.62 6.89
C GLU A 143 -4.32 0.60 7.83
N GLN A 144 -4.34 1.81 7.28
CA GLN A 144 -4.40 3.04 8.07
C GLN A 144 -5.69 3.15 8.89
N LEU A 145 -6.84 2.80 8.30
CA LEU A 145 -8.12 2.77 9.02
C LEU A 145 -8.07 1.76 10.19
N SER A 146 -7.46 0.59 9.98
CA SER A 146 -7.31 -0.41 11.03
C SER A 146 -6.40 0.05 12.16
N HIS A 147 -5.32 0.77 11.83
CA HIS A 147 -4.41 1.36 12.80
C HIS A 147 -5.13 2.42 13.64
N VAL A 148 -5.80 3.38 12.99
CA VAL A 148 -6.55 4.45 13.66
C VAL A 148 -7.65 3.88 14.56
N LYS A 149 -8.37 2.84 14.10
CA LYS A 149 -9.39 2.19 14.92
C LYS A 149 -8.79 1.56 16.18
N LYS A 150 -7.65 0.87 16.05
CA LYS A 150 -6.95 0.26 17.18
C LYS A 150 -6.41 1.30 18.15
N GLU A 151 -5.88 2.40 17.64
CA GLU A 151 -5.39 3.52 18.44
C GLU A 151 -6.55 4.17 19.22
N LEU A 152 -7.69 4.38 18.57
CA LEU A 152 -8.90 4.89 19.21
C LEU A 152 -9.45 3.93 20.29
N GLU A 153 -9.46 2.61 20.03
CA GLU A 153 -9.85 1.60 21.02
C GLU A 153 -8.91 1.63 22.23
N ASN A 154 -7.59 1.76 22.02
CA ASN A 154 -6.63 1.87 23.12
C ASN A 154 -6.81 3.16 23.94
N GLU A 155 -6.99 4.31 23.28
CA GLU A 155 -7.26 5.58 23.96
C GLU A 155 -8.57 5.55 24.75
N TRP A 156 -9.60 4.91 24.20
CA TRP A 156 -10.89 4.71 24.85
C TRP A 156 -10.75 3.86 26.12
N ASP A 157 -10.04 2.73 26.02
CA ASP A 157 -9.78 1.86 27.17
C ASP A 157 -8.93 2.56 28.24
N GLU A 158 -7.93 3.33 27.83
CA GLU A 158 -7.12 4.13 28.75
C GLU A 158 -7.95 5.21 29.46
N TYR A 159 -8.80 5.93 28.72
CA TYR A 159 -9.73 6.90 29.28
C TYR A 159 -10.65 6.26 30.33
N HIS A 160 -11.24 5.11 30.02
CA HIS A 160 -12.09 4.39 30.97
C HIS A 160 -11.35 3.91 32.21
N ARG A 161 -10.12 3.39 32.03
CA ARG A 161 -9.25 3.01 33.14
C ARG A 161 -8.97 4.18 34.07
N ILE A 162 -8.61 5.34 33.52
CA ILE A 162 -8.33 6.56 34.30
C ILE A 162 -9.60 7.05 35.00
N LYS A 163 -10.72 7.12 34.29
CA LYS A 163 -12.02 7.51 34.85
C LYS A 163 -12.40 6.63 36.04
N ASN A 164 -12.29 5.32 35.90
CA ASN A 164 -12.64 4.37 36.97
C ASN A 164 -11.71 4.54 38.18
N ASN A 165 -10.40 4.74 37.95
CA ASN A 165 -9.45 5.02 39.03
C ASN A 165 -9.81 6.31 39.79
N ILE A 166 -10.20 7.38 39.09
CA ILE A 166 -10.63 8.63 39.71
C ILE A 166 -11.89 8.40 40.57
N VAL A 167 -12.89 7.68 40.05
CA VAL A 167 -14.12 7.36 40.80
C VAL A 167 -13.81 6.53 42.05
N GLU A 168 -12.93 5.53 41.94
CA GLU A 168 -12.49 4.74 43.10
C GLU A 168 -11.79 5.61 44.15
N ARG A 169 -10.89 6.50 43.71
CA ARG A 169 -10.20 7.45 44.60
C ARG A 169 -11.16 8.41 45.29
N GLU A 170 -12.10 8.99 44.56
CA GLU A 170 -13.14 9.87 45.12
C GLU A 170 -13.99 9.13 46.15
N SER A 171 -14.41 7.90 45.84
CA SER A 171 -15.17 7.08 46.78
C SER A 171 -14.38 6.76 48.06
N ALA A 172 -13.07 6.52 47.93
CA ALA A 172 -12.19 6.26 49.06
C ALA A 172 -11.97 7.51 49.92
N ILE A 173 -11.85 8.68 49.29
CA ILE A 173 -11.76 9.97 49.98
C ILE A 173 -13.06 10.24 50.74
N GLN A 174 -14.21 10.10 50.08
CA GLN A 174 -15.52 10.32 50.70
C GLN A 174 -15.73 9.42 51.92
N ARG A 175 -15.34 8.14 51.84
CA ARG A 175 -15.38 7.23 53.01
C ARG A 175 -14.46 7.70 54.14
N ARG A 176 -13.25 8.16 53.82
CA ARG A 176 -12.30 8.68 54.83
C ARG A 176 -12.83 9.95 55.50
N GLU A 177 -13.43 10.85 54.73
CA GLU A 177 -14.07 12.07 55.25
C GLU A 177 -15.23 11.73 56.16
N GLN A 178 -16.09 10.80 55.76
CA GLN A 178 -17.20 10.35 56.60
C GLN A 178 -16.70 9.74 57.92
N THR A 179 -15.70 8.84 57.87
CA THR A 179 -15.10 8.28 59.10
C THR A 179 -14.43 9.36 59.97
N ALA A 180 -13.83 10.38 59.36
CA ALA A 180 -13.23 11.48 60.11
C ALA A 180 -14.29 12.33 60.82
N LEU A 181 -15.41 12.63 60.14
CA LEU A 181 -16.55 13.34 60.72
C LEU A 181 -17.18 12.55 61.89
N GLU A 182 -17.40 11.25 61.71
CA GLU A 182 -17.93 10.38 62.77
C GLU A 182 -17.00 10.36 64.00
N LYS A 183 -15.67 10.30 63.78
CA LYS A 183 -14.69 10.38 64.88
C LYS A 183 -14.66 11.74 65.56
N GLU A 184 -14.80 12.81 64.79
CA GLU A 184 -14.85 14.18 65.33
C GLU A 184 -16.10 14.35 66.20
N GLU A 185 -17.26 13.89 65.75
CA GLU A 185 -18.51 13.95 66.49
C GLU A 185 -18.47 13.11 67.77
N TRP A 186 -17.94 11.88 67.68
CA TRP A 186 -17.72 11.02 68.84
C TRP A 186 -16.77 11.65 69.86
N ALA A 187 -15.68 12.27 69.41
CA ALA A 187 -14.74 12.96 70.28
C ALA A 187 -15.39 14.18 70.96
N LYS A 188 -16.20 14.97 70.23
CA LYS A 188 -16.97 16.09 70.81
C LYS A 188 -17.93 15.61 71.91
N GLN A 189 -18.68 14.53 71.66
CA GLN A 189 -19.56 13.94 72.67
C GLN A 189 -18.78 13.45 73.89
N THR A 190 -17.67 12.75 73.67
CA THR A 190 -16.80 12.25 74.76
C THR A 190 -16.27 13.40 75.62
N VAL A 191 -15.87 14.53 75.01
CA VAL A 191 -15.41 15.71 75.76
C VAL A 191 -16.54 16.29 76.60
N ILE A 192 -17.76 16.39 76.07
CA ILE A 192 -18.94 16.87 76.82
C ILE A 192 -19.24 15.94 78.00
N GLU A 193 -19.22 14.62 77.80
CA GLU A 193 -19.44 13.64 78.86
C GLU A 193 -18.39 13.74 79.98
N ILE A 194 -17.10 13.87 79.61
CA ILE A 194 -16.01 14.06 80.57
C ILE A 194 -16.18 15.36 81.36
N GLN A 195 -16.54 16.46 80.70
CA GLN A 195 -16.77 17.75 81.35
C GLN A 195 -17.91 17.66 82.37
N GLU A 196 -19.01 16.99 82.02
CA GLU A 196 -20.14 16.83 82.92
C GLU A 196 -19.79 15.92 84.11
N LYS A 197 -19.11 14.80 83.86
CA LYS A 197 -18.63 13.91 84.93
C LYS A 197 -17.67 14.63 85.88
N TYR A 198 -16.73 15.40 85.34
CA TYR A 198 -15.80 16.21 86.14
C TYR A 198 -16.54 17.25 86.99
N ARG A 199 -17.57 17.91 86.44
CA ARG A 199 -18.39 18.87 87.19
C ARG A 199 -19.12 18.18 88.35
N GLN A 200 -19.69 17.00 88.13
CA GLN A 200 -20.36 16.22 89.17
C GLN A 200 -19.38 15.77 90.27
N GLU A 201 -18.24 15.19 89.90
CA GLU A 201 -17.20 14.77 90.84
C GLU A 201 -16.65 15.95 91.65
N LYS A 202 -16.43 17.10 91.00
CA LYS A 202 -16.00 18.32 91.68
C LYS A 202 -17.03 18.80 92.70
N MET A 203 -18.31 18.79 92.35
CA MET A 203 -19.39 19.18 93.28
C MET A 203 -19.43 18.26 94.51
N GLN A 204 -19.32 16.94 94.30
CA GLN A 204 -19.26 15.97 95.40
C GLN A 204 -18.02 16.19 96.27
N PHE A 205 -16.86 16.39 95.66
CA PHE A 205 -15.61 16.65 96.37
C PHE A 205 -15.70 17.92 97.22
N ASP A 206 -16.21 19.03 96.66
CA ASP A 206 -16.39 20.29 97.38
C ASP A 206 -17.37 20.14 98.56
N GLN A 207 -18.45 19.37 98.39
CA GLN A 207 -19.39 19.04 99.46
C GLN A 207 -18.71 18.23 100.58
N THR A 208 -18.02 17.13 100.23
CA THR A 208 -17.29 16.31 101.21
C THR A 208 -16.20 17.10 101.92
N LEU A 209 -15.52 18.02 101.23
CA LEU A 209 -14.53 18.90 101.82
C LEU A 209 -15.16 19.86 102.84
N GLN A 210 -16.33 20.42 102.53
CA GLN A 210 -17.06 21.31 103.44
C GLN A 210 -17.58 20.57 104.68
N GLU A 211 -18.11 19.36 104.51
CA GLU A 211 -18.53 18.48 105.61
C GLU A 211 -17.35 18.16 106.52
N ASN A 212 -16.20 17.75 105.94
CA ASN A 212 -14.98 17.47 106.69
C ASN A 212 -14.45 18.72 107.44
N ARG A 213 -14.48 19.90 106.82
CA ARG A 213 -14.10 21.16 107.49
C ARG A 213 -15.01 21.45 108.69
N THR A 214 -16.31 21.23 108.53
CA THR A 214 -17.31 21.42 109.59
C THR A 214 -17.11 20.41 110.72
N ALA A 215 -16.94 19.13 110.39
CA ALA A 215 -16.63 18.07 111.35
C ALA A 215 -15.34 18.36 112.13
N LYS A 216 -14.28 18.80 111.45
CA LYS A 216 -13.02 19.22 112.08
C LYS A 216 -13.22 20.39 113.04
N LYS A 217 -13.96 21.43 112.64
CA LYS A 217 -14.26 22.59 113.49
C LYS A 217 -15.06 22.18 114.73
N ASN A 218 -16.05 21.29 114.57
CA ASN A 218 -16.86 20.76 115.66
C ASN A 218 -16.04 19.87 116.60
N ALA A 219 -15.13 19.05 116.07
CA ALA A 219 -14.22 18.24 116.87
C ALA A 219 -13.25 19.12 117.68
N GLN A 220 -12.68 20.16 117.06
CA GLN A 220 -11.82 21.14 117.74
C GLN A 220 -12.56 21.91 118.83
N SER A 221 -13.78 22.40 118.54
CA SER A 221 -14.59 23.11 119.53
C SER A 221 -15.02 22.19 120.69
N GLY A 222 -15.38 20.94 120.39
CA GLY A 222 -15.66 19.90 121.38
C GLY A 222 -14.44 19.61 122.27
N GLN A 223 -13.25 19.47 121.69
CA GLN A 223 -12.01 19.27 122.43
C GLN A 223 -11.68 20.47 123.33
N LEU A 224 -11.87 21.70 122.84
CA LEU A 224 -11.69 22.92 123.63
C LEU A 224 -12.69 22.99 124.79
N ARG A 225 -13.95 22.64 124.56
CA ARG A 225 -14.98 22.58 125.60
C ARG A 225 -14.61 21.57 126.68
N LEU A 226 -14.24 20.35 126.30
CA LEU A 226 -13.79 19.33 127.24
C LEU A 226 -12.56 19.79 128.05
N LYS A 227 -11.61 20.50 127.41
CA LYS A 227 -10.46 21.08 128.10
C LYS A 227 -10.86 22.14 129.13
N LYS A 228 -11.78 23.06 128.77
CA LYS A 228 -12.31 24.08 129.70
C LYS A 228 -13.08 23.46 130.86
N GLU A 229 -13.94 22.49 130.58
CA GLU A 229 -14.72 21.78 131.60
C GLU A 229 -13.80 21.03 132.57
N LYS A 230 -12.78 20.33 132.05
CA LYS A 230 -11.72 19.74 132.87
C LYS A 230 -11.03 20.78 133.76
N GLN A 231 -10.66 21.94 133.21
CA GLN A 231 -10.04 23.02 133.99
C GLN A 231 -10.96 23.55 135.09
N LEU A 232 -12.24 23.79 134.79
CA LEU A 232 -13.23 24.26 135.76
C LEU A 232 -13.42 23.25 136.90
N ILE A 233 -13.60 21.97 136.58
CA ILE A 233 -13.74 20.92 137.60
C ILE A 233 -12.45 20.79 138.42
N THR A 234 -11.29 20.86 137.78
CA THR A 234 -10.00 20.84 138.49
C THR A 234 -9.88 22.00 139.46
N ASN A 235 -10.24 23.22 139.04
CA ASN A 235 -10.21 24.40 139.90
C ASN A 235 -11.22 24.31 141.05
N PHE A 236 -12.44 23.83 140.78
CA PHE A 236 -13.46 23.60 141.80
C PHE A 236 -12.99 22.62 142.88
N LEU A 237 -12.48 21.44 142.46
CA LEU A 237 -11.98 20.42 143.38
C LEU A 237 -10.80 20.93 144.22
N ASN A 238 -9.90 21.72 143.62
CA ASN A 238 -8.74 22.29 144.31
C ASN A 238 -9.12 23.40 145.31
N ASN A 239 -10.09 24.27 144.97
CA ASN A 239 -10.48 25.39 145.83
C ASN A 239 -11.27 24.94 147.07
N GLU A 240 -12.12 23.92 146.93
CA GLU A 240 -12.97 23.46 148.03
C GLU A 240 -12.34 22.34 148.87
N GLY A 241 -11.14 21.86 148.50
CA GLY A 241 -10.37 20.91 149.33
C GLY A 241 -11.00 19.52 149.46
N TRP A 242 -11.73 19.06 148.43
CA TRP A 242 -12.42 17.77 148.47
C TRP A 242 -11.45 16.59 148.61
N THR A 243 -11.73 15.68 149.54
CA THR A 243 -10.94 14.46 149.75
C THR A 243 -11.84 13.22 149.71
N ILE A 244 -11.32 12.13 149.15
CA ILE A 244 -11.89 10.78 149.29
C ILE A 244 -10.82 9.90 149.95
N GLU A 245 -11.20 9.18 151.00
CA GLU A 245 -10.31 8.30 151.78
C GLU A 245 -9.03 9.03 152.24
N ASN A 246 -9.18 10.25 152.75
CA ASN A 246 -8.09 11.12 153.22
C ASN A 246 -7.04 11.50 152.15
N THR A 247 -7.34 11.33 150.86
CA THR A 247 -6.50 11.81 149.76
C THR A 247 -7.22 12.89 148.94
N PRO A 248 -6.52 13.92 148.44
CA PRO A 248 -7.12 14.95 147.60
C PRO A 248 -7.79 14.34 146.36
N LEU A 249 -9.05 14.73 146.14
CA LEU A 249 -9.84 14.30 145.00
C LEU A 249 -9.42 15.11 143.76
N THR A 250 -8.63 14.51 142.89
CA THR A 250 -8.21 15.13 141.62
C THR A 250 -9.17 14.80 140.49
N TYR A 251 -9.17 15.61 139.43
CA TYR A 251 -10.01 15.40 138.25
C TYR A 251 -9.85 13.99 137.65
N GLU A 252 -8.63 13.45 137.54
CA GLU A 252 -8.41 12.11 136.97
C GLU A 252 -8.94 11.01 137.89
N LYS A 253 -8.86 11.16 139.23
CA LYS A 253 -9.50 10.24 140.18
C LYS A 253 -11.02 10.28 140.08
N LEU A 254 -11.62 11.47 140.03
CA LEU A 254 -13.07 11.64 139.85
C LEU A 254 -13.54 11.00 138.53
N ARG A 255 -12.78 11.20 137.44
CA ARG A 255 -13.07 10.60 136.14
C ARG A 255 -12.98 9.07 136.15
N ALA A 256 -11.97 8.51 136.83
CA ALA A 256 -11.81 7.07 136.98
C ALA A 256 -12.96 6.45 137.80
N LEU A 257 -13.37 7.10 138.90
CA LEU A 257 -14.52 6.69 139.71
C LEU A 257 -15.84 6.74 138.94
N ALA A 258 -16.07 7.80 138.16
CA ALA A 258 -17.26 7.93 137.32
C ALA A 258 -17.34 6.84 136.23
N LYS A 259 -16.19 6.48 135.61
CA LYS A 259 -16.12 5.36 134.66
C LYS A 259 -16.32 4.00 135.33
N GLY A 260 -15.83 3.82 136.55
CA GLY A 260 -16.04 2.61 137.35
C GLY A 260 -17.51 2.36 137.73
N LYS A 261 -18.33 3.42 137.78
CA LYS A 261 -19.78 3.36 138.08
C LYS A 261 -20.67 3.15 136.85
N GLN A 262 -20.12 3.29 135.63
CA GLN A 262 -20.84 3.12 134.36
C GLN A 262 -20.59 1.75 133.69
N ARG A 263 -19.82 0.87 134.34
CA ARG A 263 -19.78 -0.57 134.04
C ARG A 263 -20.76 -1.29 134.95
#